data_AF-A0A8X6QZB5-F1
#
_entry.id   AF-A0A8X6QZB5-F1
#
_cell.length_a   1.000
_cell.length_b   1.000
_cell.length_c   1.000
_cell.angle_alpha   90.00
_cell.angle_beta   90.00
_cell.angle_gamma   90.00
#
_symmetry.space_group_name_H-M   'P 1'
#
loop_
_entity.id
_entity.type
_entity.pdbx_description
1 polymer ?
#
loop_
_entity_poly.entity_id
_entity_poly.type
_entity_poly.pdbx_seq_one_letter_code
_entity_poly.pdbx_strand_id
1 'polypeptide(L)'
;MNDPCSNNPCLNGGTCTPKGTSFSCKCPSPYLGKACERDPCTDQLCKNGGTCKVDNNSFRCECTFPYAGDKCDKECRCDKGICELKDGNTVCVCPPEFGLHLSSLCQ
;
A
#
# COMPACT_ATOMS: atom_id res chain seq x y z
N MET A 1 -29.27 13.17 27.67
CA MET A 1 -27.88 12.72 27.46
C MET A 1 -27.77 12.42 25.97
N ASN A 2 -26.87 13.09 25.25
CA ASN A 2 -26.73 12.90 23.80
C ASN A 2 -25.72 11.76 23.60
N ASP A 3 -26.14 10.64 23.01
CA ASP A 3 -25.22 9.53 22.71
C ASP A 3 -24.45 9.84 21.42
N PRO A 4 -23.13 10.08 21.49
CA PRO A 4 -22.32 10.44 20.33
C PRO A 4 -22.21 9.31 19.30
N CYS A 5 -22.68 8.09 19.61
CA CYS A 5 -22.77 6.98 18.66
C CYS A 5 -24.12 6.88 17.92
N SER A 6 -25.15 7.67 18.28
CA SER A 6 -26.50 7.54 17.69
C SER A 6 -26.54 7.73 16.17
N ASN A 7 -25.62 8.51 15.59
CA ASN A 7 -25.54 8.77 14.16
C ASN A 7 -24.58 7.83 13.40
N ASN A 8 -24.12 6.75 14.02
CA ASN A 8 -23.15 5.81 13.44
C ASN A 8 -21.92 6.52 12.83
N PRO A 9 -21.15 7.29 13.62
CA PRO A 9 -20.03 8.08 13.09
C PRO A 9 -18.86 7.23 12.57
N CYS A 10 -18.81 5.93 12.86
CA CYS A 10 -17.76 5.03 12.41
C CYS A 10 -18.11 4.40 11.05
N LEU A 11 -17.32 4.70 10.03
CA LEU A 11 -17.44 4.19 8.68
C LEU A 11 -16.81 2.80 8.52
N ASN A 12 -17.00 2.19 7.35
CA ASN A 12 -16.32 0.96 6.94
C ASN A 12 -16.41 -0.20 7.96
N GLY A 13 -17.56 -0.32 8.64
CA GLY A 13 -17.80 -1.37 9.65
C GLY A 13 -17.13 -1.12 11.00
N GLY A 14 -16.67 0.10 11.28
CA GLY A 14 -16.12 0.48 12.58
C GLY A 14 -17.11 0.33 13.73
N THR A 15 -16.64 -0.16 14.88
CA THR A 15 -17.47 -0.24 16.09
C THR A 15 -17.38 1.06 16.89
N CYS A 16 -18.52 1.71 17.13
CA CYS A 16 -18.58 2.94 17.93
C CYS A 16 -18.65 2.64 19.43
N THR A 17 -17.90 3.39 20.23
CA THR A 17 -17.99 3.39 21.69
C THR A 17 -18.10 4.82 22.21
N PRO A 18 -19.15 5.16 23.00
CA PRO A 18 -19.29 6.49 23.56
C PRO A 18 -18.21 6.77 24.62
N LYS A 19 -17.67 7.99 24.60
CA LYS A 19 -16.61 8.53 25.47
C LYS A 19 -17.04 9.91 25.98
N GLY A 20 -17.94 9.92 26.96
CA GLY A 20 -18.51 11.15 27.52
C GLY A 20 -19.33 11.88 26.47
N THR A 21 -18.89 13.07 26.06
CA THR A 21 -19.52 13.88 24.99
C THR A 21 -18.95 13.60 23.59
N SER A 22 -17.92 12.74 23.47
CA SER A 22 -17.31 12.33 22.20
C SER A 22 -17.50 10.83 21.95
N PHE A 23 -17.22 10.38 20.74
CA PHE A 23 -17.15 8.97 20.38
C PHE A 23 -15.69 8.51 20.19
N SER A 24 -15.48 7.20 20.19
CA SER A 24 -14.27 6.52 19.73
C SER A 24 -14.66 5.36 18.82
N CYS A 25 -13.97 5.20 17.69
CA CYS A 25 -14.20 4.10 16.77
C CYS A 25 -13.09 3.06 16.88
N LYS A 26 -13.48 1.79 16.95
CA LYS A 26 -12.58 0.65 16.71
C LYS A 26 -12.71 0.25 15.25
N CYS A 27 -11.67 0.53 14.47
CA CYS A 27 -11.67 0.25 13.03
C CYS A 27 -11.28 -1.20 12.74
N PRO A 28 -12.01 -1.92 11.87
CA PRO A 28 -11.52 -3.16 11.31
C PRO A 28 -10.35 -2.89 10.36
N SER A 29 -9.34 -3.76 10.36
CA SER A 29 -8.30 -3.71 9.33
C SER A 29 -8.94 -3.91 7.95
N PRO A 30 -8.53 -3.13 6.92
CA PRO A 30 -7.38 -2.22 6.92
C PRO A 30 -7.67 -0.74 7.27
N TYR A 31 -8.90 -0.40 7.65
CA TYR A 31 -9.34 1.00 7.77
C TYR A 31 -8.72 1.74 8.97
N LEU A 32 -8.50 3.03 8.76
CA LEU A 32 -7.80 3.93 9.68
C LEU A 32 -8.57 5.25 9.82
N GLY A 33 -8.15 6.08 10.78
CA GLY A 33 -8.79 7.38 11.04
C GLY A 33 -9.70 7.36 12.26
N LYS A 34 -10.19 8.54 12.64
CA LYS A 34 -11.02 8.70 13.85
C LYS A 34 -12.40 8.05 13.67
N ALA A 35 -12.90 8.09 12.44
CA ALA A 35 -14.17 7.55 12.00
C ALA A 35 -13.97 6.34 11.07
N CYS A 36 -12.78 5.74 11.03
CA CYS A 36 -12.46 4.64 10.10
C CYS A 36 -12.66 5.00 8.62
N GLU A 37 -12.50 6.28 8.29
CA GLU A 37 -12.76 6.86 6.98
C GLU A 37 -11.63 6.67 5.97
N ARG A 38 -10.41 6.35 6.44
CA ARG A 38 -9.24 6.19 5.58
C ARG A 38 -9.04 4.72 5.24
N ASP A 39 -9.05 4.43 3.95
CA ASP A 39 -8.56 3.18 3.40
C ASP A 39 -7.11 3.36 2.93
N PRO A 40 -6.12 2.66 3.53
CA PRO A 40 -4.74 2.72 3.05
C PRO A 40 -4.60 2.16 1.62
N CYS A 41 -5.45 1.24 1.19
CA CYS A 41 -5.40 0.62 -0.13
C CYS A 41 -6.61 0.99 -0.99
N THR A 42 -6.61 2.22 -1.51
CA THR A 42 -7.62 2.61 -2.51
C THR A 42 -7.30 2.04 -3.90
N ASP A 43 -8.33 1.76 -4.70
CA ASP A 43 -8.23 1.10 -6.01
C ASP A 43 -7.26 1.77 -7.02
N GLN A 44 -6.88 3.04 -6.80
CA GLN A 44 -6.03 3.80 -7.73
C GLN A 44 -4.61 4.06 -7.24
N LEU A 45 -4.24 3.53 -6.07
CA LEU A 45 -2.98 3.84 -5.42
C LEU A 45 -1.78 3.18 -6.12
N CYS A 46 -1.92 1.89 -6.45
CA CYS A 46 -0.94 1.12 -7.21
C CYS A 46 -1.29 1.15 -8.70
N LYS A 47 -0.33 1.54 -9.54
CA LYS A 47 -0.47 1.63 -11.00
C LYS A 47 -0.05 0.33 -11.67
N ASN A 48 -0.38 0.23 -12.96
CA ASN A 48 0.16 -0.76 -13.87
C ASN A 48 0.02 -2.23 -13.40
N GLY A 49 -1.12 -2.55 -12.79
CA GLY A 49 -1.40 -3.91 -12.29
C GLY A 49 -0.76 -4.24 -10.94
N GLY A 50 -0.15 -3.26 -10.25
CA GLY A 50 0.36 -3.44 -8.90
C GLY A 50 -0.76 -3.77 -7.89
N THR A 51 -0.49 -4.70 -6.99
CA THR A 51 -1.41 -5.10 -5.92
C THR A 51 -1.14 -4.28 -4.67
N CYS A 52 -2.15 -3.61 -4.13
CA CYS A 52 -2.00 -2.91 -2.86
C CYS A 52 -2.08 -3.87 -1.68
N LYS A 53 -1.10 -3.80 -0.78
CA LYS A 53 -1.09 -4.49 0.50
C LYS A 53 -0.94 -3.50 1.64
N VAL A 54 -1.51 -3.86 2.79
CA VAL A 54 -1.49 -3.03 3.99
C VAL A 54 -0.35 -3.51 4.87
N ASP A 55 0.53 -2.59 5.26
CA ASP A 55 1.70 -2.86 6.07
C ASP A 55 1.74 -1.88 7.25
N ASN A 56 1.57 -2.38 8.48
CA ASN A 56 1.66 -1.60 9.73
C ASN A 56 0.94 -0.24 9.70
N ASN A 57 -0.33 -0.21 9.27
CA ASN A 57 -1.15 0.99 9.13
C ASN A 57 -0.70 1.96 8.00
N SER A 58 0.17 1.49 7.12
CA SER A 58 0.50 2.11 5.84
C SER A 58 0.07 1.18 4.69
N PHE A 59 0.32 1.61 3.46
CA PHE A 59 0.18 0.79 2.27
C PHE A 59 1.55 0.48 1.68
N ARG A 60 1.58 -0.58 0.89
CA ARG A 60 2.69 -0.96 0.04
C ARG A 60 2.14 -1.52 -1.26
N CYS A 61 2.67 -1.08 -2.39
CA CYS A 61 2.35 -1.71 -3.66
C CYS A 61 3.32 -2.86 -3.97
N GLU A 62 2.77 -4.04 -4.24
CA GLU A 62 3.49 -5.14 -4.88
C GLU A 62 3.38 -4.98 -6.39
N CYS A 63 4.47 -4.55 -7.02
CA CYS A 63 4.49 -4.26 -8.43
C CYS A 63 4.69 -5.52 -9.28
N THR A 64 3.97 -5.59 -10.38
CA THR A 64 4.22 -6.57 -11.45
C THR A 64 5.33 -6.07 -12.35
N PHE A 65 6.30 -6.94 -12.69
CA PHE A 65 7.34 -6.60 -13.66
C PHE A 65 6.72 -6.15 -15.01
N PRO A 66 7.26 -5.12 -15.68
CA PRO A 66 8.47 -4.33 -15.38
C PRO A 66 8.23 -3.08 -14.53
N TYR A 67 7.12 -2.97 -13.80
CA TYR A 67 6.77 -1.77 -13.04
C TYR A 67 7.40 -1.75 -11.65
N ALA A 68 7.71 -0.55 -11.15
CA ALA A 68 8.49 -0.31 -9.94
C ALA A 68 8.14 1.05 -9.29
N GLY A 69 8.73 1.32 -8.12
CA GLY A 69 8.43 2.48 -7.28
C GLY A 69 7.27 2.24 -6.30
N ASP A 70 7.09 3.14 -5.34
CA ASP A 70 6.09 3.00 -4.25
C ASP A 70 4.66 2.83 -4.76
N LYS A 71 4.37 3.33 -5.96
CA LYS A 71 3.07 3.26 -6.63
C LYS A 71 3.09 2.46 -7.93
N CYS A 72 4.18 1.74 -8.23
CA CYS A 72 4.32 1.00 -9.48
C CYS A 72 4.14 1.86 -10.75
N ASP A 73 4.46 3.16 -10.65
CA ASP A 73 4.31 4.15 -11.71
C ASP A 73 5.56 4.32 -12.56
N LYS A 74 6.68 3.72 -12.14
CA LYS A 74 7.94 3.69 -12.88
C LYS A 74 8.09 2.37 -13.63
N GLU A 75 8.76 2.38 -14.78
CA GLU A 75 9.14 1.16 -15.50
C GLU A 75 10.65 0.90 -15.31
N CYS A 76 11.00 -0.25 -14.74
CA CYS A 76 12.36 -0.78 -14.74
C CYS A 76 12.47 -1.91 -15.79
N ARG A 77 12.85 -1.52 -17.02
CA ARG A 77 13.29 -2.44 -18.08
C ARG A 77 14.81 -2.47 -18.09
N CYS A 78 15.40 -3.59 -18.51
CA CYS A 78 16.87 -3.72 -18.57
C CYS A 78 17.54 -2.84 -19.61
N ASP A 79 16.79 -2.28 -20.57
CA ASP A 79 17.26 -1.18 -21.41
C ASP A 79 17.65 0.08 -20.60
N LYS A 80 17.15 0.20 -19.36
CA LYS A 80 17.37 1.33 -18.45
C LYS A 80 17.97 0.90 -17.09
N GLY A 81 18.29 -0.38 -16.91
CA GLY A 81 18.82 -0.96 -15.67
C GLY A 81 20.32 -1.30 -15.75
N ILE A 82 20.90 -1.74 -14.65
CA ILE A 82 22.29 -2.23 -14.60
C ILE A 82 22.26 -3.76 -14.57
N CYS A 83 23.01 -4.43 -15.44
CA CYS A 83 23.11 -5.89 -15.43
C CYS A 83 24.27 -6.34 -14.51
N GLU A 84 23.96 -7.11 -13.48
CA GLU A 84 24.94 -7.68 -12.55
C GLU A 84 24.88 -9.21 -12.55
N LEU A 85 26.04 -9.88 -12.52
CA LEU A 85 26.12 -11.34 -12.36
C LEU A 85 25.87 -11.71 -10.88
N LYS A 86 24.79 -12.43 -10.62
CA LYS A 86 24.45 -13.01 -9.31
C LYS A 86 24.20 -14.51 -9.47
N ASP A 87 24.94 -15.32 -8.72
CA ASP A 87 24.83 -16.79 -8.73
C ASP A 87 24.92 -17.43 -10.13
N GLY A 88 25.77 -16.88 -11.00
CA GLY A 88 25.95 -17.36 -12.37
C GLY A 88 24.89 -16.91 -13.37
N ASN A 89 23.90 -16.12 -12.94
CA ASN A 89 22.89 -15.52 -13.79
C ASN A 89 23.08 -14.00 -13.90
N THR A 90 22.94 -13.44 -15.10
CA THR A 90 22.93 -11.99 -15.30
C THR A 90 21.56 -11.44 -14.91
N VAL A 91 21.51 -10.78 -13.76
CA VAL A 91 20.30 -10.22 -13.17
C VAL A 91 20.30 -8.71 -13.39
N CYS A 92 19.14 -8.21 -13.78
CA CYS A 92 18.87 -6.78 -13.91
C CYS A 92 18.65 -6.17 -12.53
N VAL A 93 19.48 -5.19 -12.18
CA VAL A 93 19.47 -4.46 -10.92
C VAL A 93 19.01 -3.03 -11.19
N CYS A 94 17.85 -2.69 -10.66
CA CYS A 94 17.32 -1.33 -10.68
C CYS A 94 18.00 -0.50 -9.57
N PRO A 95 18.20 0.82 -9.77
CA PRO A 95 18.71 1.71 -8.72
C PRO A 95 17.82 1.70 -7.46
N PRO A 96 18.36 2.03 -6.26
CA PRO A 96 17.64 1.94 -4.99
C PRO A 96 16.37 2.82 -4.90
N GLU A 97 16.25 3.83 -5.76
CA GLU A 97 15.07 4.71 -5.88
C GLU A 97 13.84 4.07 -6.54
N PHE A 98 13.94 2.79 -6.93
CA PHE A 98 12.89 2.02 -7.60
C PHE A 98 12.25 0.92 -6.73
N GLY A 99 12.68 0.72 -5.48
CA GLY A 99 12.11 -0.29 -4.58
C GLY A 99 12.63 -1.72 -4.80
N LEU A 100 12.02 -2.71 -4.12
CA LEU A 100 12.54 -4.08 -3.96
C LEU A 100 12.98 -4.72 -5.30
N HIS A 101 14.24 -5.17 -5.30
CA HIS A 101 14.90 -5.93 -6.35
C HIS A 101 14.03 -7.08 -6.88
N LEU A 102 13.35 -6.86 -8.01
CA LEU A 102 12.73 -7.92 -8.79
C LEU A 102 13.67 -8.25 -9.94
N SER A 103 14.31 -9.41 -9.82
CA SER A 103 15.22 -9.95 -10.81
C SER A 103 14.48 -10.29 -12.10
N SER A 104 14.68 -9.51 -13.14
CA SER A 104 14.48 -9.95 -14.52
C SER A 104 15.83 -10.27 -15.13
N LEU A 105 15.88 -11.30 -15.96
CA LEU A 105 17.09 -11.67 -16.70
C LEU A 105 17.45 -10.54 -17.69
N CYS A 106 18.71 -10.14 -17.73
CA CYS A 106 19.21 -9.34 -18.86
C CYS A 106 19.31 -10.25 -20.08
N GLN A 107 18.72 -9.84 -21.20
CA GLN A 107 18.80 -10.56 -22.48
C GLN A 107 19.98 -10.07 -23.31
#